data_AF-A0A1N7D626-F1
#
_entry.id   AF-A0A1N7D626-F1
#
_cell.length_a   1.000
_cell.length_b   1.000
_cell.length_c   1.000
_cell.angle_alpha   90.00
_cell.angle_beta   90.00
_cell.angle_gamma   90.00
#
_symmetry.space_group_name_H-M   'P 1'
#
loop_
_entity.id
_entity.type
_entity.pdbx_description
1 polymer ?
#
loop_
_entity_poly.entity_id
_entity_poly.type
_entity_poly.pdbx_seq_one_letter_code
_entity_poly.pdbx_strand_id
1 'polypeptide(L)'
;MSKTPAYQRIKDAILANIHAGVWQVGCAIPTAMLRFAVARLNELGVNRILITCDEHNIGSQLVISKNGGVLENTLAHPSNAGKKHRRYWIGNEN
;
A
#
# COMPACT_ATOMS: atom_id res chain seq x y z
N MET A 1 24.95 -20.56 -18.62
CA MET A 1 24.06 -20.53 -17.44
C MET A 1 23.04 -19.42 -17.64
N SER A 2 21.74 -19.73 -17.52
CA SER A 2 20.68 -18.73 -17.59
C SER A 2 20.81 -17.76 -16.42
N LYS A 3 20.97 -16.47 -16.69
CA LYS A 3 21.06 -15.44 -15.64
C LYS A 3 19.66 -15.26 -15.04
N THR A 4 19.54 -15.36 -13.71
CA THR A 4 18.28 -15.05 -13.02
C THR A 4 17.82 -13.64 -13.43
N PRO A 5 16.57 -13.46 -13.87
CA PRO A 5 16.04 -12.14 -14.21
C PRO A 5 16.07 -11.19 -13.00
N ALA A 6 16.23 -9.90 -13.25
CA ALA A 6 16.30 -8.90 -12.17
C ALA A 6 15.06 -8.91 -11.27
N TYR A 7 13.87 -9.09 -11.85
CA TYR A 7 12.61 -9.16 -11.08
C TYR A 7 12.60 -10.32 -10.08
N GLN A 8 13.20 -11.44 -10.45
CA GLN A 8 13.20 -12.65 -9.64
C GLN A 8 14.17 -12.49 -8.46
N ARG A 9 15.35 -11.90 -8.69
CA ARG A 9 16.28 -11.52 -7.59
C ARG A 9 15.65 -10.54 -6.61
N ILE A 10 14.93 -9.54 -7.12
CA ILE A 10 14.23 -8.56 -6.29
C ILE A 10 13.17 -9.29 -5.46
N LYS A 11 12.30 -10.09 -6.07
CA LYS A 11 11.28 -10.88 -5.36
C LYS A 11 11.87 -11.74 -4.23
N ASP A 12 12.94 -12.47 -4.52
CA ASP A 12 13.51 -13.42 -3.56
C ASP A 12 14.17 -12.72 -2.36
N ALA A 13 14.83 -11.58 -2.59
CA ALA A 13 15.40 -10.76 -1.51
C ALA A 13 14.32 -10.19 -0.56
N ILE A 14 13.14 -9.89 -1.10
CA ILE A 14 12.01 -9.35 -0.32
C ILE A 14 11.44 -10.43 0.59
N LEU A 15 11.18 -11.60 0.03
CA LEU A 15 10.71 -12.77 0.77
C LEU A 15 11.68 -13.15 1.89
N ALA A 16 12.98 -13.15 1.62
CA ALA A 16 14.00 -13.45 2.63
C ALA A 16 13.96 -12.48 3.82
N ASN A 17 13.85 -11.16 3.56
CA ASN A 17 13.83 -10.16 4.62
C ASN A 17 12.52 -10.16 5.43
N ILE A 18 11.39 -10.54 4.81
CA ILE A 18 10.12 -10.76 5.52
C ILE A 18 10.22 -11.99 6.43
N HIS A 19 10.70 -13.12 5.91
CA HIS A 19 10.85 -14.36 6.71
C HIS A 19 11.87 -14.21 7.84
N ALA A 20 12.92 -13.41 7.64
CA ALA A 20 13.90 -13.09 8.67
C ALA A 20 13.38 -12.11 9.73
N GLY A 21 12.15 -11.60 9.61
CA GLY A 21 11.57 -10.64 10.55
C GLY A 21 12.21 -9.25 10.54
N VAL A 22 13.14 -9.00 9.60
CA VAL A 22 13.82 -7.71 9.42
C VAL A 22 12.79 -6.65 9.04
N TRP A 23 11.79 -7.01 8.23
CA TRP A 23 10.69 -6.12 7.85
C TRP A 23 9.40 -6.54 8.52
N GLN A 24 8.96 -5.76 9.51
CA GLN A 24 7.69 -5.99 10.19
C GLN A 24 6.48 -5.65 9.30
N VAL A 25 5.31 -6.19 9.67
CA VAL A 25 4.03 -5.92 8.99
C VAL A 25 3.83 -4.40 8.85
N GLY A 26 3.59 -3.95 7.62
CA GLY A 26 3.43 -2.53 7.29
C GLY A 26 4.72 -1.70 7.28
N CYS A 27 5.91 -2.26 7.51
CA CYS A 27 7.21 -1.59 7.32
C CYS A 27 7.92 -1.97 6.01
N ALA A 28 7.38 -2.96 5.30
CA ALA A 28 7.97 -3.56 4.11
C ALA A 28 7.70 -2.77 2.80
N ILE A 29 8.13 -3.36 1.67
CA ILE A 29 7.96 -2.88 0.30
C ILE A 29 6.64 -2.24 -0.07
N PRO A 30 5.46 -2.72 0.37
CA PRO A 30 4.20 -2.05 0.05
C PRO A 30 4.17 -0.58 0.54
N THR A 31 4.79 -0.29 1.69
CA THR A 31 4.92 1.08 2.20
C THR A 31 5.80 1.94 1.30
N ALA A 32 6.93 1.39 0.82
CA ALA A 32 7.82 2.09 -0.10
C ALA A 32 7.21 2.27 -1.50
N MET A 33 6.50 1.25 -2.01
CA MET A 33 5.78 1.31 -3.27
C MET A 33 4.70 2.37 -3.24
N LEU A 34 3.89 2.42 -2.17
CA LEU A 34 2.86 3.44 -2.03
C LEU A 34 3.49 4.83 -1.95
N ARG A 35 4.57 5.01 -1.18
CA ARG A 35 5.30 6.28 -1.10
C ARG A 35 5.77 6.75 -2.48
N PHE A 36 6.39 5.86 -3.25
CA PHE A 36 6.85 6.16 -4.60
C PHE A 36 5.69 6.54 -5.53
N ALA A 37 4.58 5.79 -5.48
CA ALA A 37 3.40 6.08 -6.29
C ALA A 37 2.79 7.44 -5.95
N VAL A 38 2.67 7.78 -4.67
CA VAL A 38 2.18 9.10 -4.21
C VAL A 38 3.08 10.22 -4.74
N ALA A 39 4.40 10.09 -4.57
CA ALA A 39 5.35 11.08 -5.08
C ALA A 39 5.22 11.27 -6.59
N ARG A 40 5.12 10.16 -7.34
CA ARG A 40 4.95 10.20 -8.80
C ARG A 40 3.63 10.86 -9.23
N LEU A 41 2.55 10.64 -8.50
CA LEU A 41 1.27 11.28 -8.77
C LEU A 41 1.30 12.78 -8.51
N ASN A 42 1.98 13.23 -7.44
CA ASN A 42 2.19 14.65 -7.17
C ASN A 42 3.00 15.32 -8.29
N GLU A 43 4.06 14.68 -8.81
CA GLU A 43 4.82 15.18 -9.98
C GLU A 43 3.95 15.36 -11.23
N LEU A 44 2.87 14.59 -11.34
CA LEU A 44 1.90 14.66 -12.43
C LEU A 44 0.72 15.60 -12.13
N GLY A 45 0.76 16.33 -11.01
CA GLY A 45 -0.28 17.28 -10.60
C GLY A 45 -1.47 16.66 -9.86
N VAL A 46 -1.43 15.36 -9.53
CA VAL A 46 -2.46 14.68 -8.76
C VAL A 46 -2.10 14.73 -7.28
N ASN A 47 -2.55 15.78 -6.61
CA ASN A 47 -2.12 16.11 -5.24
C ASN A 47 -3.02 15.53 -4.13
N ARG A 48 -4.13 14.89 -4.51
CA ARG A 48 -5.08 14.27 -3.57
C ARG A 48 -5.63 12.98 -4.17
N ILE A 49 -5.44 11.87 -3.46
CA ILE A 49 -5.80 10.53 -3.94
C ILE A 49 -6.66 9.79 -2.92
N LEU A 50 -7.64 9.05 -3.43
CA LEU A 50 -8.47 8.15 -2.65
C LEU A 50 -7.94 6.73 -2.78
N ILE A 51 -7.65 6.08 -1.65
CA ILE A 51 -7.21 4.69 -1.60
C ILE A 51 -8.20 3.89 -0.75
N THR A 52 -8.49 2.67 -1.20
CA THR A 52 -9.38 1.76 -0.47
C THR A 52 -8.67 0.47 -0.07
N CYS A 53 -9.12 -0.14 1.03
CA CYS A 53 -8.69 -1.48 1.41
C CYS A 53 -9.82 -2.21 2.15
N ASP A 54 -9.75 -3.53 2.23
CA ASP A 54 -10.68 -4.33 3.02
C ASP A 54 -10.60 -3.97 4.52
N GLU A 55 -11.74 -3.95 5.22
CA GLU A 55 -11.84 -3.58 6.64
C GLU A 55 -10.99 -4.46 7.57
N HIS A 56 -10.71 -5.71 7.18
CA HIS A 56 -9.91 -6.62 7.99
C HIS A 56 -8.46 -6.75 7.48
N ASN A 57 -8.08 -6.04 6.41
CA ASN A 57 -6.71 -6.02 5.93
C ASN A 57 -5.85 -5.01 6.69
N ILE A 58 -5.46 -5.38 7.92
CA ILE A 58 -4.62 -4.58 8.83
C ILE A 58 -3.31 -4.15 8.15
N GLY A 59 -2.71 -5.03 7.34
CA GLY A 59 -1.46 -4.74 6.63
C GLY A 59 -1.58 -3.54 5.70
N SER A 60 -2.62 -3.51 4.85
CA SER A 60 -2.90 -2.37 3.98
C SER A 60 -3.26 -1.11 4.76
N GLN A 61 -4.01 -1.23 5.86
CA GLN A 61 -4.36 -0.09 6.71
C GLN A 61 -3.11 0.59 7.29
N LEU A 62 -2.14 -0.20 7.77
CA LEU A 62 -0.87 0.31 8.27
C LEU A 62 -0.02 0.95 7.16
N VAL A 63 0.04 0.33 5.98
CA VAL A 63 0.75 0.85 4.79
C VAL A 63 0.19 2.22 4.38
N ILE A 64 -1.13 2.34 4.29
CA ILE A 64 -1.81 3.58 3.91
C ILE A 64 -1.58 4.66 4.97
N SER A 65 -1.78 4.33 6.25
CA SER A 65 -1.59 5.28 7.35
C SER A 65 -0.16 5.82 7.43
N LYS A 66 0.85 4.96 7.22
CA LYS A 66 2.29 5.37 7.20
C LYS A 66 2.68 6.25 6.01
N ASN A 67 1.82 6.32 4.99
CA ASN A 67 2.00 7.20 3.84
C ASN A 67 1.09 8.44 3.91
N GLY A 68 0.58 8.77 5.10
CA GLY A 68 -0.24 9.97 5.31
C GLY A 68 -1.72 9.77 4.99
N GLY A 69 -2.18 8.52 4.88
CA GLY A 69 -3.59 8.21 4.66
C GLY A 69 -4.45 8.53 5.87
N VAL A 70 -5.46 9.38 5.68
CA VAL A 70 -6.47 9.73 6.67
C VAL A 70 -7.77 9.02 6.33
N LEU A 71 -8.33 8.25 7.28
CA LEU A 71 -9.59 7.53 7.07
C LEU A 71 -10.74 8.52 6.83
N GLU A 72 -11.45 8.35 5.72
CA GLU A 72 -12.67 9.08 5.41
C GLU A 72 -13.89 8.35 6.00
N ASN A 73 -14.10 7.10 5.62
CA ASN A 73 -15.21 6.27 6.08
C ASN A 73 -14.99 4.78 5.79
N THR A 74 -15.93 3.96 6.23
CA THR A 74 -16.02 2.52 5.92
C THR A 74 -17.37 2.25 5.25
N LEU A 75 -17.35 1.61 4.08
CA LEU A 75 -18.54 1.36 3.25
C LEU A 75 -18.70 -0.14 2.97
N ALA A 76 -19.94 -0.58 2.73
CA ALA A 76 -20.21 -1.92 2.24
C ALA A 76 -19.52 -2.14 0.88
N HIS A 77 -18.96 -3.33 0.67
CA HIS A 77 -18.31 -3.67 -0.58
C HIS A 77 -19.36 -3.73 -1.71
N PRO A 78 -19.15 -3.00 -2.82
CA PRO A 78 -20.19 -2.80 -3.84
C PRO A 78 -20.64 -4.11 -4.52
N SER A 79 -19.77 -5.12 -4.53
CA SER A 79 -20.02 -6.42 -5.17
C SER A 79 -19.89 -7.62 -4.22
N ASN A 80 -19.70 -7.41 -2.91
CA ASN A 80 -19.51 -8.52 -1.97
C ASN A 80 -20.31 -8.28 -0.69
N ALA A 81 -21.53 -8.83 -0.67
CA ALA A 81 -22.45 -8.68 0.44
C ALA A 81 -21.81 -9.16 1.76
N GLY A 82 -21.90 -8.32 2.80
CA GLY A 82 -21.32 -8.60 4.11
C GLY A 82 -19.85 -8.21 4.28
N LYS A 83 -19.13 -7.87 3.21
CA LYS A 83 -17.78 -7.27 3.32
C LYS A 83 -17.85 -5.75 3.35
N LYS A 84 -16.86 -5.14 4.01
CA LYS A 84 -16.68 -3.68 4.01
C LYS A 84 -15.29 -3.31 3.54
N HIS A 85 -15.18 -2.12 2.99
CA HIS A 85 -13.91 -1.50 2.62
C HIS A 85 -13.79 -0.14 3.30
N ARG A 86 -12.57 0.22 3.66
CA ARG A 86 -12.20 1.50 4.25
C ARG A 86 -11.67 2.40 3.14
N ARG A 87 -11.98 3.69 3.22
CA ARG A 87 -11.56 4.73 2.28
C ARG A 87 -10.64 5.71 2.98
N TYR A 88 -9.52 6.06 2.34
CA TYR A 88 -8.52 6.96 2.89
C TYR A 88 -8.12 8.02 1.88
N TRP A 89 -7.97 9.25 2.34
CA TRP A 89 -7.37 10.32 1.55
C TRP A 89 -5.87 10.45 1.86
N ILE A 90 -5.04 10.58 0.84
CA ILE A 90 -3.64 11.02 0.94
C ILE A 90 -3.49 12.32 0.15
N GLY A 91 -2.85 13.32 0.75
CA GLY A 91 -2.66 14.65 0.17
C GLY A 91 -3.41 15.74 0.94
N ASN A 92 -3.11 17.00 0.63
CA ASN A 92 -3.75 18.14 1.27
C ASN A 92 -5.05 18.52 0.54
N GLU A 93 -5.99 19.09 1.29
CA GLU A 93 -7.05 19.93 0.72
C GLU A 93 -6.40 21.29 0.45
N ASN A 94 -6.25 21.65 -0.83
CA ASN A 94 -5.84 23.00 -1.22
C ASN A 94 -6.99 23.98 -0.96
#